data_AF-A0A095BLP7-F1
#
_entry.id   AF-A0A095BLP7-F1
#
_cell.length_a   1.000
_cell.length_b   1.000
_cell.length_c   1.000
_cell.angle_alpha   90.00
_cell.angle_beta   90.00
_cell.angle_gamma   90.00
#
_symmetry.space_group_name_H-M   'P 1'
#
loop_
_entity.id
_entity.type
_entity.pdbx_description
1 polymer ?
#
loop_
_entity_poly.entity_id
_entity_poly.type
_entity_poly.pdbx_seq_one_letter_code
_entity_poly.pdbx_strand_id
1 'polypeptide(L)'
;MTALATSRKQPPAIAPRGLLQDIAFSFVSVSCWLAINCLAAAGVMLGFFALMANLSVDQFFAETANLSNHYLAADGARRSEFAEILLYLFGGLVLFFCITRRAALLANASTPKGDMSND
;
A
#
# COMPACT_ATOMS: atom_id res chain seq x y z
N MET A 1 13.54 -11.07 58.47
CA MET A 1 14.10 -11.79 57.32
C MET A 1 12.94 -12.14 56.39
N THR A 2 12.69 -11.33 55.37
CA THR A 2 11.49 -11.43 54.51
C THR A 2 11.96 -11.87 53.13
N ALA A 3 11.45 -13.01 52.66
CA ALA A 3 11.94 -13.70 51.47
C ALA A 3 11.64 -12.92 50.17
N LEU A 4 12.68 -12.74 49.35
CA LEU A 4 12.60 -12.24 47.98
C LEU A 4 11.90 -13.27 47.08
N ALA A 5 10.68 -12.95 46.65
CA ALA A 5 9.99 -13.68 45.59
C ALA A 5 10.80 -13.52 44.29
N THR A 6 11.47 -14.60 43.88
CA THR A 6 12.22 -14.67 42.64
C THR A 6 11.23 -14.75 41.47
N SER A 7 11.08 -13.64 40.74
CA SER A 7 10.36 -13.58 39.47
C SER A 7 11.03 -14.52 38.47
N ARG A 8 10.41 -15.69 38.25
CA ARG A 8 10.90 -16.71 37.34
C ARG A 8 10.62 -16.23 35.90
N LYS A 9 11.63 -15.66 35.23
CA LYS A 9 11.60 -15.41 33.77
C LYS A 9 11.42 -16.75 33.06
N GLN A 10 10.20 -17.01 32.59
CA GLN A 10 9.90 -18.16 31.75
C GLN A 10 10.49 -17.89 30.35
N PRO A 11 11.35 -18.76 29.80
CA PRO A 11 11.87 -18.57 28.45
C PRO A 11 10.73 -18.71 27.44
N PRO A 12 10.68 -17.89 26.37
CA PRO A 12 9.61 -17.96 25.40
C PRO A 12 9.70 -19.28 24.63
N ALA A 13 8.79 -20.20 24.92
CA ALA A 13 8.57 -21.36 24.07
C ALA A 13 7.96 -20.85 22.75
N ILE A 14 8.79 -20.72 21.72
CA ILE A 14 8.34 -20.35 20.37
C ILE A 14 7.54 -21.55 19.84
N ALA A 15 6.23 -21.54 20.09
CA ALA A 15 5.33 -22.54 19.55
C ALA A 15 5.23 -22.33 18.02
N PRO A 16 5.31 -23.37 17.19
CA PRO A 16 5.30 -23.26 15.72
C PRO A 16 4.02 -22.60 15.16
N ARG A 17 2.91 -22.65 15.92
CA ARG A 17 1.67 -21.94 15.61
C ARG A 17 1.81 -20.41 15.68
N GLY A 18 2.69 -19.90 16.55
CA GLY A 18 2.99 -18.48 16.64
C GLY A 18 3.71 -17.96 15.39
N LEU A 19 4.67 -18.73 14.87
CA LEU A 19 5.47 -18.33 13.71
C LEU A 19 4.61 -18.20 12.43
N LEU A 20 3.71 -19.17 12.17
CA LEU A 20 2.80 -19.08 11.02
C LEU A 20 1.80 -17.91 11.17
N GLN A 21 1.33 -17.66 12.38
CA GLN A 21 0.42 -16.54 12.66
C GLN A 21 1.12 -15.19 12.44
N ASP A 22 2.37 -15.06 12.87
CA ASP A 22 3.14 -13.83 12.70
C ASP A 22 3.50 -13.57 11.23
N ILE A 23 3.83 -14.63 10.48
CA ILE A 23 4.03 -14.55 9.03
C ILE A 23 2.73 -14.12 8.33
N ALA A 24 1.60 -14.76 8.65
CA ALA A 24 0.32 -14.42 8.05
C ALA A 24 -0.08 -12.96 8.35
N PHE A 25 0.08 -12.52 9.61
CA PHE A 25 -0.17 -11.13 9.99
C PHE A 25 0.76 -10.15 9.26
N SER A 26 2.04 -10.49 9.13
CA SER A 26 3.00 -9.68 8.36
C SER A 26 2.59 -9.57 6.88
N PHE A 27 2.19 -10.66 6.23
CA PHE A 27 1.71 -10.61 4.85
C PHE A 27 0.45 -9.76 4.69
N VAL A 28 -0.51 -9.87 5.60
CA VAL A 28 -1.75 -9.08 5.54
C VAL A 28 -1.45 -7.60 5.80
N SER A 29 -0.62 -7.28 6.78
CA SER A 29 -0.27 -5.89 7.09
C SER A 29 0.52 -5.23 5.97
N VAL A 30 1.51 -5.93 5.40
CA VAL A 30 2.29 -5.44 4.24
C VAL A 30 1.41 -5.27 3.01
N SER A 31 0.53 -6.23 2.72
CA SER A 31 -0.37 -6.13 1.55
C SER A 31 -1.41 -5.01 1.70
N CYS A 32 -1.99 -4.83 2.89
CA CYS A 32 -2.89 -3.72 3.20
C CYS A 32 -2.16 -2.37 3.08
N TRP A 33 -0.95 -2.27 3.66
CA TRP A 33 -0.13 -1.07 3.53
C TRP A 33 0.19 -0.77 2.06
N LEU A 34 0.60 -1.76 1.27
CA LEU A 34 0.88 -1.59 -0.15
C LEU A 34 -0.37 -1.16 -0.91
N ALA A 35 -1.52 -1.78 -0.64
CA ALA A 35 -2.80 -1.44 -1.27
C ALA A 35 -3.19 0.02 -1.03
N ILE A 36 -2.99 0.54 0.18
CA ILE A 36 -3.25 1.95 0.49
C ILE A 36 -2.33 2.89 -0.30
N ASN A 37 -1.04 2.54 -0.44
CA ASN A 37 -0.09 3.33 -1.24
C ASN A 37 -0.43 3.28 -2.74
N CYS A 38 -0.84 2.12 -3.25
CA CYS A 38 -1.34 1.96 -4.62
C CYS A 38 -2.61 2.80 -4.86
N LEU A 39 -3.55 2.78 -3.91
CA LEU A 39 -4.77 3.58 -3.99
C LEU A 39 -4.46 5.08 -3.96
N ALA A 40 -3.51 5.51 -3.15
CA ALA A 40 -3.05 6.89 -3.13
C ALA A 40 -2.42 7.31 -4.47
N ALA A 41 -1.56 6.47 -5.05
CA ALA A 41 -0.97 6.71 -6.38
C ALA A 41 -2.04 6.80 -7.47
N ALA A 42 -3.00 5.89 -7.48
CA ALA A 42 -4.14 5.92 -8.41
C ALA A 42 -5.00 7.18 -8.23
N GLY A 43 -5.24 7.58 -6.98
CA GLY A 43 -5.98 8.80 -6.65
C GLY A 43 -5.28 10.08 -7.13
N VAL A 44 -3.94 10.14 -7.04
CA VAL A 44 -3.16 11.26 -7.57
C VAL A 44 -3.26 11.34 -9.10
N MET A 45 -3.13 10.21 -9.79
CA MET A 45 -3.31 10.16 -11.24
C MET A 45 -4.71 10.60 -11.66
N LEU A 46 -5.74 10.06 -10.99
CA LEU A 46 -7.13 10.44 -11.23
C LEU A 46 -7.36 11.93 -10.97
N GLY A 47 -6.79 12.46 -9.88
CA GLY A 47 -6.85 13.88 -9.53
C GLY A 47 -6.19 14.76 -10.60
N PHE A 48 -5.06 14.33 -11.17
CA PHE A 48 -4.43 15.04 -12.28
C PHE A 48 -5.34 15.12 -13.51
N PHE A 49 -5.97 14.02 -13.90
CA PHE A 49 -6.94 14.02 -15.00
C PHE A 49 -8.18 14.88 -14.69
N ALA A 50 -8.67 14.84 -13.45
CA ALA A 50 -9.77 15.69 -13.02
C ALA A 50 -9.41 17.18 -13.09
N LEU A 51 -8.18 17.55 -12.72
CA LEU A 51 -7.67 18.92 -12.85
C LEU A 51 -7.52 19.35 -14.33
N MET A 52 -7.04 18.45 -15.19
CA MET A 52 -6.95 18.70 -16.64
C MET A 52 -8.33 18.95 -17.25
N ALA A 53 -9.35 18.27 -16.72
CA ALA A 53 -10.76 18.44 -17.08
C ALA A 53 -11.45 19.61 -16.38
N ASN A 54 -10.68 20.54 -15.79
CA ASN A 54 -11.22 21.70 -15.06
C ASN A 54 -12.23 21.31 -13.95
N LEU A 55 -12.01 20.15 -13.31
CA LEU A 55 -12.92 19.54 -12.32
C LEU A 55 -14.36 19.33 -12.82
N SER A 56 -14.57 19.34 -14.14
CA SER A 56 -15.85 19.06 -14.78
C SER A 56 -15.94 17.58 -15.15
N VAL A 57 -17.03 16.95 -14.72
CA VAL A 57 -17.30 15.53 -15.00
C VAL A 57 -17.50 15.31 -16.51
N ASP A 58 -18.23 16.20 -17.17
CA ASP A 58 -18.49 16.10 -18.61
C ASP A 58 -17.20 16.21 -19.43
N GLN A 59 -16.35 17.17 -19.06
CA GLN A 59 -15.06 17.37 -19.73
C GLN A 59 -14.11 16.19 -19.44
N PHE A 60 -14.14 15.63 -18.23
CA PHE A 60 -13.32 14.47 -17.86
C PHE A 60 -13.65 13.25 -18.73
N PHE A 61 -14.94 12.95 -18.91
CA PHE A 61 -15.35 11.84 -19.78
C PHE A 61 -15.07 12.14 -21.26
N ALA A 62 -15.20 13.39 -21.70
CA ALA A 62 -14.84 13.78 -23.07
C ALA A 62 -13.34 13.57 -23.36
N GLU A 63 -12.45 14.02 -22.47
CA GLU A 63 -11.01 13.81 -22.61
C GLU A 63 -10.65 12.33 -22.52
N THR A 64 -11.31 11.58 -21.62
CA THR A 64 -11.11 10.12 -21.50
C THR A 64 -11.53 9.38 -22.78
N ALA A 65 -12.65 9.79 -23.39
CA ALA A 65 -13.12 9.21 -24.66
C ALA A 65 -12.19 9.56 -25.83
N ASN A 66 -11.64 10.77 -25.84
CA ASN A 66 -10.68 11.18 -26.86
C ASN A 66 -9.36 10.38 -26.72
N LEU A 67 -8.87 10.23 -25.49
CA LEU A 67 -7.68 9.44 -25.18
C LEU A 67 -7.86 7.97 -25.57
N SER A 68 -9.01 7.37 -25.25
CA SER A 68 -9.27 5.96 -25.57
C SER A 68 -9.37 5.73 -27.07
N ASN A 69 -10.02 6.63 -27.81
CA ASN A 69 -10.06 6.58 -29.27
C ASN A 69 -8.66 6.71 -29.87
N HIS A 70 -7.82 7.62 -29.36
CA HIS A 70 -6.45 7.77 -29.82
C HIS A 70 -5.60 6.53 -29.52
N TYR A 71 -5.76 5.93 -28.33
CA TYR A 71 -5.07 4.70 -27.94
C TYR A 71 -5.47 3.50 -28.83
N LEU A 72 -6.78 3.35 -29.11
CA LEU A 72 -7.30 2.30 -29.99
C LEU A 72 -6.95 2.53 -31.47
N ALA A 73 -6.76 3.77 -31.90
CA ALA A 73 -6.29 4.08 -33.25
C ALA A 73 -4.77 3.89 -33.40
N ALA A 74 -4.00 3.90 -32.31
CA ALA A 74 -2.55 3.79 -32.34
C ALA A 74 -2.06 2.37 -32.66
N ASP A 75 -0.91 2.27 -33.34
CA ASP A 75 -0.21 1.01 -33.60
C ASP A 75 0.28 0.34 -32.31
N GLY A 76 0.50 -0.98 -32.35
CA GLY A 76 0.89 -1.78 -31.19
C GLY A 76 2.14 -1.26 -30.46
N ALA A 77 3.14 -0.76 -31.19
CA ALA A 77 4.37 -0.19 -30.59
C ALA A 77 4.10 1.09 -29.79
N ARG A 78 3.21 1.97 -30.26
CA ARG A 78 2.83 3.20 -29.55
C ARG A 78 1.98 2.91 -28.32
N ARG A 79 1.14 1.88 -28.39
CA ARG A 79 0.37 1.40 -27.23
C ARG A 79 1.28 0.87 -26.13
N SER A 80 2.34 0.14 -26.48
CA SER A 80 3.31 -0.35 -25.50
C SER A 80 4.10 0.78 -24.85
N GLU A 81 4.55 1.77 -25.63
CA GLU A 81 5.25 2.95 -25.07
C GLU A 81 4.35 3.72 -24.10
N PHE A 82 3.08 3.94 -24.45
CA PHE A 82 2.13 4.60 -23.56
C PHE A 82 1.91 3.81 -22.25
N ALA A 83 1.75 2.48 -22.36
CA ALA A 83 1.59 1.61 -21.19
C ALA A 83 2.84 1.61 -20.30
N GLU A 84 4.04 1.65 -20.90
CA GLU A 84 5.31 1.72 -20.19
C GLU A 84 5.45 3.05 -19.44
N ILE A 85 5.13 4.18 -20.07
CA ILE A 85 5.12 5.51 -19.42
C ILE A 85 4.13 5.52 -18.24
N LEU A 86 2.92 4.98 -18.43
CA LEU A 86 1.93 4.87 -17.34
C LEU A 86 2.45 3.99 -16.20
N LEU A 87 3.11 2.88 -16.51
CA LEU A 87 3.69 1.99 -15.51
C LEU A 87 4.81 2.67 -14.73
N TYR A 88 5.70 3.43 -15.39
CA TYR A 88 6.75 4.18 -14.70
C TYR A 88 6.19 5.30 -13.84
N LEU A 89 5.19 6.02 -14.33
CA LEU A 89 4.56 7.08 -13.55
C LEU A 89 3.82 6.51 -12.33
N PHE A 90 3.03 5.45 -12.52
CA PHE A 90 2.29 4.79 -11.44
C PHE A 90 3.25 4.15 -10.44
N GLY A 91 4.20 3.34 -10.93
CA GLY A 91 5.21 2.68 -10.12
C GLY A 91 6.09 3.68 -9.36
N GLY A 92 6.46 4.80 -10.00
CA GLY A 92 7.20 5.88 -9.37
C GLY A 92 6.42 6.54 -8.22
N LEU A 93 5.11 6.79 -8.41
CA LEU A 93 4.24 7.30 -7.35
C LEU A 93 4.08 6.29 -6.21
N VAL A 94 3.86 5.01 -6.52
CA VAL A 94 3.79 3.95 -5.51
C VAL A 94 5.08 3.88 -4.71
N LEU A 95 6.25 3.87 -5.38
CA LEU A 95 7.55 3.87 -4.73
C LEU A 95 7.73 5.10 -3.83
N PHE A 96 7.36 6.28 -4.31
CA PHE A 96 7.39 7.52 -3.54
C PHE A 96 6.53 7.42 -2.27
N PHE A 97 5.30 6.93 -2.38
CA PHE A 97 4.42 6.72 -1.22
C PHE A 97 4.96 5.65 -0.28
N CYS A 98 5.49 4.55 -0.80
CA CYS A 98 6.14 3.50 0.00
C CYS A 98 7.33 4.05 0.80
N ILE A 99 8.20 4.86 0.20
CA ILE A 99 9.37 5.44 0.87
C ILE A 99 8.94 6.43 1.96
N THR A 100 7.97 7.30 1.67
CA THR A 100 7.49 8.33 2.60
C THR A 100 6.65 7.74 3.73
N ARG A 101 5.86 6.70 3.47
CA ARG A 101 4.99 6.02 4.46
C ARG A 101 5.60 4.77 5.08
N ARG A 102 6.91 4.56 4.94
CA ARG A 102 7.64 3.44 5.56
C ARG A 102 7.45 3.37 7.08
N ALA A 103 7.35 4.52 7.75
CA ALA A 103 7.16 4.59 9.21
C ALA A 103 5.83 3.96 9.66
N ALA A 104 4.76 4.08 8.86
CA ALA A 104 3.46 3.48 9.15
C ALA A 104 3.52 1.95 9.09
N LEU A 105 4.35 1.37 8.22
CA LEU A 105 4.56 -0.07 8.16
C LEU A 105 5.33 -0.57 9.38
N LEU A 106 6.39 0.15 9.77
CA LEU A 106 7.21 -0.20 10.93
C LEU A 106 6.42 -0.08 12.26
N ALA A 107 5.52 0.90 12.36
CA ALA A 107 4.64 1.05 13.52
C ALA A 107 3.74 -0.19 13.73
N ASN A 108 3.12 -0.70 12.66
CA ASN A 108 2.28 -1.91 12.72
C ASN A 108 3.07 -3.19 13.05
N ALA A 109 4.36 -3.24 12.67
CA ALA A 109 5.24 -4.36 13.03
C ALA A 109 5.67 -4.33 14.51
N SER A 110 5.64 -3.14 15.13
CA SER A 110 6.10 -2.95 16.51
C SER A 110 5.03 -3.18 17.58
N THR A 111 3.76 -3.33 17.20
CA THR A 111 2.65 -3.55 18.14
C THR A 111 2.80 -4.94 18.78
N PRO A 112 3.19 -5.06 20.06
CA PRO A 112 3.41 -6.35 20.69
C PRO A 112 2.06 -7.02 20.96
N LYS A 113 1.98 -8.34 20.76
CA LYS A 113 0.83 -9.22 21.04
C LYS A 113 0.33 -9.19 22.50
N GLY A 114 0.94 -8.39 23.38
CA GLY A 114 0.68 -8.32 24.82
C GLY A 114 -0.33 -7.26 25.28
N ASP A 115 -0.72 -6.30 24.42
CA ASP A 115 -1.66 -5.23 24.82
C ASP A 115 -3.14 -5.54 24.52
N MET A 116 -3.43 -6.76 24.04
CA MET A 116 -4.81 -7.27 24.05
C MET A 116 -5.11 -7.92 25.40
N SER A 117 -5.08 -7.13 26.48
CA SER A 117 -5.78 -7.53 27.69
C SER A 117 -7.28 -7.47 27.39
N ASN A 118 -7.93 -8.63 27.38
CA ASN A 118 -9.39 -8.70 27.52
C ASN A 118 -9.75 -8.10 28.87
N ASP A 119 -10.19 -6.85 28.87
CA ASP A 119 -11.18 -6.38 29.83
C ASP A 119 -12.58 -6.84 29.38
#